data_AF-A0A412VD54-F1
#
_entry.id   AF-A0A412VD54-F1
#
_cell.length_a   1.000
_cell.length_b   1.000
_cell.length_c   1.000
_cell.angle_alpha   90.00
_cell.angle_beta   90.00
_cell.angle_gamma   90.00
#
_symmetry.space_group_name_H-M   'P 1'
#
loop_
_entity.id
_entity.type
_entity.pdbx_description
1 polymer ?
#
loop_
_entity_poly.entity_id
_entity_poly.type
_entity_poly.pdbx_seq_one_letter_code
_entity_poly.pdbx_strand_id
1 'polypeptide(L)'
;MKKLTIIFYLFLIPLCVSAQNESSMSHAKTVNDSTLIKIHAIVEDIDFRMHGLDRYKLYPTENIYNFLQLDTMTGKIEIVQWSLDDDKEGSATLNDEDLSLGTGCGTFELYPTKNIYQFLLLDKVTGRRWHVQWGFESSKRWIKRIY
;
A
#
# COMPACT_ATOMS: atom_id res chain seq x y z
N MET A 1 25.42 86.55 -30.36
CA MET A 1 25.51 85.49 -29.32
C MET A 1 24.28 84.60 -29.44
N LYS A 2 24.48 83.29 -29.68
CA LYS A 2 23.68 82.12 -29.21
C LYS A 2 22.13 82.22 -29.38
N LYS A 3 21.40 81.31 -30.05
CA LYS A 3 21.61 79.91 -30.41
C LYS A 3 20.54 79.48 -31.41
N LEU A 4 20.94 78.54 -32.26
CA LEU A 4 20.18 77.63 -33.11
C LEU A 4 19.41 76.62 -32.23
N THR A 5 18.17 76.27 -32.60
CA THR A 5 17.69 74.92 -32.96
C THR A 5 16.20 74.76 -32.66
N ILE A 6 15.44 74.53 -33.72
CA ILE A 6 14.03 74.12 -33.81
C ILE A 6 13.99 72.59 -33.75
N ILE A 7 13.18 71.98 -32.89
CA ILE A 7 12.56 70.66 -33.19
C ILE A 7 11.11 70.66 -32.68
N PHE A 8 10.25 70.36 -33.63
CA PHE A 8 8.81 70.33 -33.66
C PHE A 8 8.33 68.96 -33.15
N TYR A 9 7.68 68.88 -31.99
CA TYR A 9 7.05 67.64 -31.52
C TYR A 9 5.57 67.65 -31.92
N LEU A 10 5.31 67.15 -33.13
CA LEU A 10 3.98 66.86 -33.63
C LEU A 10 3.90 65.36 -33.92
N PHE A 11 2.83 64.74 -33.41
CA PHE A 11 2.33 63.40 -33.76
C PHE A 11 3.23 62.20 -33.44
N LEU A 12 2.79 61.40 -32.47
CA LEU A 12 2.25 60.06 -32.75
C LEU A 12 1.65 59.49 -31.46
N ILE A 13 0.32 59.52 -31.38
CA ILE A 13 -0.45 58.59 -30.57
C ILE A 13 -0.54 57.31 -31.40
N PRO A 14 0.09 56.19 -31.02
CA PRO A 14 -0.49 54.89 -31.33
C PRO A 14 -1.46 54.55 -30.20
N LEU A 15 -2.72 54.51 -30.62
CA LEU A 15 -3.83 53.87 -29.92
C LEU A 15 -3.37 52.62 -29.19
N CYS A 16 -3.89 52.43 -27.98
CA CYS A 16 -3.99 51.14 -27.33
C CYS A 16 -4.62 50.14 -28.29
N VAL A 17 -3.80 49.36 -28.99
CA VAL A 17 -4.20 48.05 -29.49
C VAL A 17 -3.66 47.07 -28.46
N SER A 18 -4.45 46.88 -27.40
CA SER A 18 -4.40 45.61 -26.69
C SER A 18 -4.83 44.58 -27.72
N ALA A 19 -3.86 43.92 -28.36
CA ALA A 19 -4.13 42.66 -29.03
C ALA A 19 -4.68 41.74 -27.93
N GLN A 20 -6.01 41.61 -27.88
CA GLN A 20 -6.63 40.43 -27.31
C GLN A 20 -6.11 39.29 -28.16
N ASN A 21 -4.97 38.74 -27.76
CA ASN A 21 -4.67 37.36 -28.05
C ASN A 21 -5.87 36.64 -27.43
N GLU A 22 -6.78 36.15 -28.26
CA GLU A 22 -7.65 35.06 -27.86
C GLU A 22 -6.68 33.95 -27.46
N SER A 23 -6.28 33.96 -26.18
CA SER A 23 -5.85 32.76 -25.51
C SER A 23 -7.04 31.86 -25.72
N SER A 24 -6.92 30.99 -26.71
CA SER A 24 -7.82 29.88 -26.93
C SER A 24 -8.05 29.34 -25.53
N MET A 25 -9.28 29.49 -25.03
CA MET A 25 -9.68 28.82 -23.82
C MET A 25 -9.54 27.34 -24.13
N SER A 26 -8.33 26.81 -23.95
CA SER A 26 -8.22 25.48 -23.41
C SER A 26 -8.99 25.64 -22.11
N HIS A 27 -10.22 25.16 -22.13
CA HIS A 27 -10.80 24.57 -20.95
C HIS A 27 -9.83 23.43 -20.61
N ALA A 28 -8.67 23.77 -20.03
CA ALA A 28 -8.08 22.96 -19.01
C ALA A 28 -9.23 22.81 -18.05
N LYS A 29 -9.92 21.67 -18.17
CA LYS A 29 -10.82 21.17 -17.16
C LYS A 29 -9.97 21.24 -15.90
N THR A 30 -10.13 22.31 -15.13
CA THR A 30 -9.72 22.33 -13.74
C THR A 30 -10.49 21.16 -13.19
N VAL A 31 -9.84 19.99 -13.11
CA VAL A 31 -10.39 18.86 -12.40
C VAL A 31 -10.65 19.45 -11.04
N ASN A 32 -11.93 19.74 -10.76
CA ASN A 32 -12.34 20.39 -9.53
C ASN A 32 -11.65 19.60 -8.41
N ASP A 33 -10.87 20.24 -7.55
CA ASP A 33 -10.13 19.52 -6.50
C ASP A 33 -11.08 18.62 -5.69
N SER A 34 -12.33 19.04 -5.54
CA SER A 34 -13.40 18.23 -4.95
C SER A 34 -13.72 16.93 -5.70
N THR A 35 -13.64 16.90 -7.04
CA THR A 35 -13.79 15.67 -7.84
C THR A 35 -12.58 14.76 -7.71
N LEU A 36 -11.36 15.29 -7.70
CA LEU A 36 -10.15 14.49 -7.50
C LEU A 36 -10.12 13.88 -6.10
N ILE A 37 -10.45 14.66 -5.07
CA ILE A 37 -10.57 14.20 -3.68
C ILE A 37 -11.63 13.10 -3.58
N LYS A 38 -12.80 13.28 -4.22
CA LYS A 38 -13.85 12.25 -4.24
C LYS A 38 -13.39 10.97 -4.93
N ILE A 39 -12.66 11.06 -6.04
CA ILE A 39 -12.11 9.89 -6.74
C ILE A 39 -11.10 9.17 -5.84
N HIS A 40 -10.17 9.90 -5.22
CA HIS A 40 -9.20 9.31 -4.31
C HIS A 40 -9.86 8.57 -3.15
N ALA A 41 -10.83 9.21 -2.49
CA ALA A 41 -11.57 8.60 -1.39
C ALA A 41 -12.34 7.34 -1.83
N ILE A 42 -12.91 7.34 -3.05
CA ILE A 42 -13.58 6.16 -3.61
C ILE A 42 -12.56 5.05 -3.91
N VAL A 43 -11.40 5.38 -4.47
CA VAL A 43 -10.34 4.38 -4.76
C VAL A 43 -9.82 3.76 -3.46
N GLU A 44 -9.60 4.55 -2.42
CA GLU A 44 -9.22 4.05 -1.10
C GLU A 44 -10.31 3.19 -0.46
N ASP A 45 -11.59 3.58 -0.55
CA ASP A 45 -12.70 2.76 -0.04
C ASP A 45 -12.84 1.44 -0.82
N ILE A 46 -12.64 1.45 -2.14
CA ILE A 46 -12.62 0.23 -2.96
C ILE A 46 -11.45 -0.66 -2.55
N ASP A 47 -10.24 -0.11 -2.44
CA ASP A 47 -9.06 -0.86 -2.02
C ASP A 47 -9.26 -1.47 -0.63
N PHE A 48 -9.78 -0.69 0.33
CA PHE A 48 -10.10 -1.17 1.67
C PHE A 48 -11.16 -2.28 1.66
N ARG A 49 -12.22 -2.17 0.86
CA ARG A 49 -13.26 -3.22 0.79
C ARG A 49 -12.79 -4.48 0.07
N MET A 50 -11.98 -4.32 -0.98
CA MET A 50 -11.47 -5.45 -1.75
C MET A 50 -10.36 -6.20 -1.02
N HIS A 51 -9.47 -5.47 -0.34
CA HIS A 51 -8.26 -6.03 0.24
C HIS A 51 -8.25 -6.03 1.77
N GLY A 52 -8.94 -5.08 2.41
CA GLY A 52 -8.97 -4.97 3.87
C GLY A 52 -9.71 -6.13 4.54
N LEU A 53 -10.73 -6.70 3.89
CA LEU A 53 -11.47 -7.84 4.43
C LEU A 53 -10.65 -9.13 4.46
N ASP A 54 -9.74 -9.32 3.50
CA ASP A 54 -8.93 -10.54 3.36
C ASP A 54 -7.48 -10.37 3.84
N ARG A 55 -7.19 -9.27 4.56
CA ARG A 55 -5.83 -8.96 5.03
C ARG A 55 -5.31 -9.96 6.04
N TYR A 56 -6.15 -10.44 6.93
CA TYR A 56 -5.75 -11.39 7.97
C TYR A 56 -6.50 -12.70 7.82
N LYS A 57 -5.77 -13.81 7.87
CA LYS A 57 -6.35 -15.15 7.82
C LYS A 57 -5.74 -16.03 8.90
N LEU A 58 -6.60 -16.68 9.68
CA LEU A 58 -6.21 -17.68 10.68
C LEU A 58 -6.13 -19.07 10.03
N TYR A 59 -5.02 -19.75 10.28
CA TYR A 59 -4.80 -21.13 9.87
C TYR A 59 -4.75 -22.02 11.11
N PRO A 60 -5.60 -23.05 11.20
CA PRO A 60 -5.55 -23.98 12.33
C PRO A 60 -4.24 -24.77 12.29
N THR A 61 -3.74 -25.10 13.48
CA THR A 61 -2.70 -26.12 13.63
C THR A 61 -3.34 -27.42 14.13
N GLU A 62 -2.58 -28.51 14.15
CA GLU A 62 -3.03 -29.79 14.75
C GLU A 62 -3.23 -29.67 16.28
N ASN A 63 -2.57 -28.69 16.92
CA ASN A 63 -2.89 -28.35 18.30
C ASN A 63 -4.10 -27.42 18.29
N ILE A 64 -5.23 -27.92 18.78
CA ILE A 64 -6.53 -27.21 18.76
C ILE A 64 -6.52 -25.84 19.43
N TYR A 65 -5.57 -25.57 20.32
CA TYR A 65 -5.43 -24.29 21.01
C TYR A 65 -4.67 -23.25 20.21
N ASN A 66 -4.00 -23.65 19.13
CA ASN A 66 -3.04 -22.80 18.41
C ASN A 66 -3.42 -22.59 16.95
N PHE A 67 -3.33 -21.34 16.53
CA PHE A 67 -3.52 -20.89 15.16
C PHE A 67 -2.31 -20.10 14.70
N LEU A 68 -2.12 -20.03 13.39
CA LEU A 68 -1.21 -19.08 12.75
C LEU A 68 -2.05 -17.99 12.09
N GLN A 69 -1.94 -16.75 12.57
CA GLN A 69 -2.49 -15.58 11.91
C GLN A 69 -1.48 -15.10 10.86
N LEU A 70 -1.90 -15.08 9.60
CA LEU A 70 -1.12 -14.57 8.48
C LEU A 70 -1.66 -13.20 8.05
N ASP A 71 -0.79 -12.20 7.97
CA ASP A 71 -1.05 -11.00 7.17
C ASP A 71 -0.79 -11.36 5.70
N THR A 72 -1.87 -11.49 4.91
CA THR A 72 -1.84 -11.97 3.54
C THR A 72 -1.24 -10.97 2.56
N MET A 73 -1.00 -9.73 3.00
CA MET A 73 -0.34 -8.68 2.22
C MET A 73 1.17 -8.71 2.42
N THR A 74 1.62 -8.83 3.67
CA THR A 74 3.05 -8.70 4.04
C THR A 74 3.75 -10.04 4.24
N GLY A 75 3.02 -11.12 4.49
CA GLY A 75 3.61 -12.41 4.85
C GLY A 75 4.09 -12.49 6.31
N LYS A 76 3.74 -11.51 7.14
CA LYS A 76 3.97 -11.55 8.59
C LYS A 76 3.08 -12.62 9.24
N ILE A 77 3.63 -13.31 10.23
CA ILE A 77 2.97 -14.43 10.89
C ILE A 77 3.03 -14.27 12.40
N GLU A 78 1.89 -14.38 13.05
CA GLU A 78 1.76 -14.50 14.50
C GLU A 78 1.19 -15.86 14.88
N ILE A 79 1.67 -16.41 15.99
CA ILE A 79 1.08 -17.55 16.67
C ILE A 79 0.00 -16.99 17.59
N VAL A 80 -1.22 -17.53 17.52
CA VAL A 80 -2.36 -17.14 18.37
C VAL A 80 -2.78 -18.36 19.18
N GLN A 81 -2.82 -18.21 20.49
CA GLN A 81 -3.28 -19.23 21.42
C GLN A 81 -4.55 -18.78 22.14
N TRP A 82 -5.55 -19.65 22.15
CA TRP A 82 -6.78 -19.47 22.92
C TRP A 82 -6.87 -20.53 24.02
N SER A 83 -7.61 -20.21 25.08
CA SER A 83 -7.75 -21.05 26.27
C SER A 83 -9.06 -20.73 26.98
N LEU A 84 -9.50 -21.60 27.91
CA LEU A 84 -10.55 -21.24 28.87
C LEU A 84 -9.97 -20.57 30.12
N ASP A 85 -8.65 -20.66 30.29
CA ASP A 85 -7.90 -19.98 31.34
C ASP A 85 -7.23 -18.74 30.74
N ASP A 86 -7.62 -17.54 31.18
CA ASP A 86 -7.15 -16.23 30.65
C ASP A 86 -5.62 -16.07 30.68
N ASP A 87 -4.93 -16.70 31.64
CA ASP A 87 -3.48 -16.66 31.81
C ASP A 87 -2.72 -17.48 30.76
N LYS A 88 -3.43 -18.26 29.94
CA LYS A 88 -2.89 -19.10 28.87
C LYS A 88 -3.33 -18.66 27.48
N GLU A 89 -4.03 -17.52 27.37
CA GLU A 89 -4.31 -16.87 26.11
C GLU A 89 -3.19 -15.91 25.71
N GLY A 90 -2.94 -15.76 24.42
CA GLY A 90 -1.99 -14.77 23.96
C GLY A 90 -1.51 -14.98 22.53
N SER A 91 -0.53 -14.16 22.14
CA SER A 91 0.11 -14.26 20.85
C SER A 91 1.63 -14.14 20.94
N ALA A 92 2.30 -14.66 19.92
CA ALA A 92 3.74 -14.57 19.79
C ALA A 92 4.11 -14.39 18.32
N THR A 93 4.97 -13.41 18.03
CA THR A 93 5.44 -13.16 16.66
C THR A 93 6.33 -14.32 16.17
N LEU A 94 5.97 -14.91 15.04
CA LEU A 94 6.78 -15.90 14.33
C LEU A 94 7.67 -15.22 13.29
N ASN A 95 7.08 -14.32 12.51
CA ASN A 95 7.77 -13.52 11.51
C ASN A 95 7.21 -12.09 11.50
N ASP A 96 8.09 -11.11 11.67
CA ASP A 96 7.77 -9.67 11.55
C ASP A 96 8.37 -9.03 10.29
N GLU A 97 9.12 -9.80 9.48
CA GLU A 97 9.67 -9.31 8.22
C GLU A 97 8.54 -9.15 7.19
N ASP A 98 8.48 -8.00 6.53
CA ASP A 98 7.63 -7.79 5.37
C ASP A 98 8.29 -8.46 4.15
N LEU A 99 7.67 -9.54 3.69
CA LEU A 99 8.12 -10.35 2.57
C LEU A 99 7.54 -9.87 1.24
N SER A 100 6.61 -8.91 1.28
CA SER A 100 5.92 -8.40 0.09
C SER A 100 6.89 -7.65 -0.83
N LEU A 101 6.53 -7.60 -2.11
CA LEU A 101 7.21 -6.74 -3.09
C LEU A 101 6.23 -5.69 -3.65
N GLY A 102 5.29 -5.24 -2.80
CA GLY A 102 4.18 -4.39 -3.25
C GLY A 102 3.19 -5.11 -4.17
N THR A 103 3.07 -6.42 -4.04
CA THR A 103 2.17 -7.28 -4.86
C THR A 103 0.69 -7.14 -4.49
N GLY A 104 0.37 -6.41 -3.43
CA GLY A 104 -0.99 -6.22 -2.93
C GLY A 104 -1.38 -7.24 -1.85
N CYS A 105 -2.62 -7.12 -1.38
CA CYS A 105 -3.18 -7.97 -0.34
C CYS A 105 -3.68 -9.32 -0.87
N GLY A 106 -3.82 -10.32 0.00
CA GLY A 106 -4.35 -11.64 -0.38
C GLY A 106 -3.36 -12.53 -1.15
N THR A 107 -2.09 -12.12 -1.23
CA THR A 107 -1.06 -12.78 -2.06
C THR A 107 -0.40 -13.93 -1.34
N PHE A 108 -0.21 -13.82 -0.02
CA PHE A 108 0.39 -14.88 0.80
C PHE A 108 -0.62 -15.90 1.29
N GLU A 109 -0.24 -17.18 1.28
CA GLU A 109 -1.04 -18.29 1.80
C GLU A 109 -0.18 -19.36 2.46
N LEU A 110 -0.67 -19.92 3.57
CA LEU A 110 -0.03 -21.01 4.29
C LEU A 110 -0.62 -22.37 3.89
N TYR A 111 0.26 -23.34 3.69
CA TYR A 111 -0.09 -24.72 3.34
C TYR A 111 0.46 -25.68 4.41
N PRO A 112 -0.38 -26.47 5.09
CA PRO A 112 0.08 -27.41 6.11
C PRO A 112 0.90 -28.53 5.48
N THR A 113 1.89 -29.03 6.23
CA THR A 113 2.63 -30.23 5.87
C THR A 113 2.19 -31.41 6.75
N LYS A 114 2.74 -32.61 6.51
CA LYS A 114 2.53 -33.76 7.41
C LYS A 114 3.21 -33.59 8.78
N ASN A 115 4.17 -32.67 8.89
CA ASN A 115 4.76 -32.33 10.17
C ASN A 115 3.92 -31.23 10.82
N ILE A 116 3.39 -31.52 12.01
CA ILE A 116 2.43 -30.67 12.74
C ILE A 116 2.96 -29.27 13.08
N TYR A 117 4.28 -29.10 13.09
CA TYR A 117 4.93 -27.82 13.38
C TYR A 117 5.29 -27.03 12.13
N GLN A 118 5.07 -27.58 10.93
CA GLN A 118 5.64 -27.05 9.70
C GLN A 118 4.59 -26.74 8.62
N PHE A 119 4.76 -25.58 8.01
CA PHE A 119 3.96 -25.06 6.91
C PHE A 119 4.86 -24.63 5.75
N LEU A 120 4.27 -24.52 4.57
CA LEU A 120 4.84 -23.79 3.45
C LEU A 120 4.08 -22.46 3.30
N LEU A 121 4.82 -21.36 3.29
CA LEU A 121 4.27 -20.06 2.89
C LEU A 121 4.50 -19.88 1.39
N LEU A 122 3.46 -19.54 0.64
CA LEU A 122 3.52 -19.25 -0.78
C LEU A 122 3.06 -17.82 -1.03
N ASP A 123 3.88 -17.04 -1.73
CA ASP A 123 3.43 -15.86 -2.44
C ASP A 123 2.85 -16.32 -3.79
N LYS A 124 1.53 -16.24 -3.92
CA LYS A 124 0.78 -16.72 -5.10
C LYS A 124 1.05 -15.89 -6.36
N VAL A 125 1.54 -14.66 -6.21
CA VAL A 125 1.83 -13.76 -7.34
C VAL A 125 3.21 -14.05 -7.90
N THR A 126 4.22 -14.17 -7.03
CA THR A 126 5.61 -14.30 -7.47
C THR A 126 6.12 -15.75 -7.48
N GLY A 127 5.40 -16.70 -6.88
CA GLY A 127 5.80 -18.11 -6.75
C GLY A 127 6.92 -18.35 -5.71
N ARG A 128 7.33 -17.28 -5.01
CA ARG A 128 8.30 -17.32 -3.91
C ARG A 128 7.71 -18.11 -2.76
N ARG A 129 8.52 -18.96 -2.14
CA ARG A 129 8.06 -19.88 -1.10
C ARG A 129 9.03 -19.99 0.05
N TRP A 130 8.50 -20.19 1.25
CA TRP A 130 9.27 -20.32 2.47
C TRP A 130 8.84 -21.56 3.25
N HIS A 131 9.82 -22.18 3.90
CA HIS A 131 9.56 -23.18 4.93
C HIS A 131 9.34 -22.44 6.25
N VAL A 132 8.21 -22.71 6.89
CA VAL A 132 7.80 -22.10 8.15
C VAL A 132 7.76 -23.19 9.22
N GLN A 133 8.38 -22.94 10.37
CA GLN A 133 8.20 -23.74 11.57
C GLN A 133 7.66 -22.86 12.71
N TRP A 134 6.63 -23.33 13.40
CA TRP A 134 6.03 -22.63 14.52
C TRP A 134 6.34 -23.29 15.87
N GLY A 135 6.38 -22.48 16.92
CA GLY A 135 6.59 -22.87 18.30
C GLY A 135 6.75 -21.65 19.20
N PHE A 136 6.51 -21.79 20.51
CA PHE A 136 6.65 -20.66 21.44
C PHE A 136 8.11 -20.35 21.78
N GLU A 137 8.98 -21.36 21.74
CA GLU A 137 10.42 -21.16 21.95
C GLU A 137 11.04 -20.48 20.72
N SER A 138 11.88 -19.47 20.95
CA SER A 138 12.57 -18.73 19.89
C SER A 138 13.41 -19.62 18.97
N SER A 139 13.99 -20.70 19.49
CA SER A 139 14.76 -21.68 18.73
C SER A 139 13.89 -22.63 17.89
N LYS A 140 12.60 -22.72 18.18
CA LYS A 140 11.64 -23.62 17.51
C LYS A 140 10.71 -22.89 16.55
N ARG A 141 10.84 -21.57 16.40
CA ARG A 141 10.09 -20.75 15.44
C ARG A 141 11.03 -20.07 14.47
N TRP A 142 10.77 -20.22 13.18
CA TRP A 142 11.57 -19.62 12.13
C TRP A 142 10.86 -19.67 10.77
N ILE A 143 11.35 -18.84 9.87
CA ILE A 143 10.99 -18.84 8.45
C ILE A 143 12.26 -18.87 7.61
N LYS A 144 12.27 -19.68 6.55
CA LYS A 144 13.43 -19.81 5.65
C LYS A 144 13.01 -19.84 4.21
N ARG A 145 13.63 -18.99 3.38
CA ARG A 145 13.39 -18.95 1.94
C ARG A 145 13.84 -20.24 1.26
N ILE A 146 13.04 -20.75 0.33
CA ILE A 146 13.35 -21.86 -0.56
C ILE A 146 13.60 -21.29 -1.98
N TYR A 147 14.64 -21.78 -2.65
CA TYR A 147 15.03 -21.41 -4.01
C TYR A 147 14.88 -22.58 -4.97
#